data_AF-A0AAJ1R7U5-F1
#
_entry.id   AF-A0AAJ1R7U5-F1
#
_cell.length_a   1.000
_cell.length_b   1.000
_cell.length_c   1.000
_cell.angle_alpha   90.00
_cell.angle_beta   90.00
_cell.angle_gamma   90.00
#
_symmetry.space_group_name_H-M   'P 1'
#
loop_
_entity.id
_entity.type
_entity.pdbx_description
1 polymer ?
#
loop_
_entity_poly.entity_id
_entity_poly.type
_entity_poly.pdbx_seq_one_letter_code
_entity_poly.pdbx_strand_id
1 'polypeptide(L)'
;FATLYAPLFDIEKGRELNQLPTLLQNLQSGDYVFAVSKNAIVYADQVLKNIGLHWRSDLNYFAVGRRSAEYFSAVTDHPVLYP
;
A
#
# COMPACT_ATOMS: atom_id res chain seq x y z
N PHE A 1 21.40 20.98 -22.47
CA PHE A 1 20.50 20.01 -23.13
C PHE A 1 19.17 20.02 -22.40
N ALA A 2 18.03 20.09 -23.10
CA ALA A 2 16.70 20.01 -22.50
C ALA A 2 16.19 18.56 -22.55
N THR A 3 15.59 18.08 -21.46
CA THR A 3 14.96 16.75 -21.39
C THR A 3 13.47 16.89 -21.67
N LEU A 4 12.95 16.11 -22.63
CA LEU A 4 11.52 16.00 -22.91
C LEU A 4 10.90 14.91 -22.00
N TYR A 5 9.87 15.25 -21.24
CA TYR A 5 9.08 14.29 -20.47
C TYR A 5 8.04 13.61 -21.37
N ALA A 6 8.19 12.32 -21.62
CA ALA A 6 7.30 11.50 -22.43
C ALA A 6 7.09 10.12 -21.76
N PRO A 7 6.15 9.99 -20.80
CA PRO A 7 5.92 8.74 -20.09
C PRO A 7 5.39 7.65 -21.04
N LEU A 8 5.87 6.41 -20.86
CA LEU A 8 5.52 5.27 -21.71
C LEU A 8 4.29 4.51 -21.21
N PHE A 9 3.91 4.70 -19.94
CA PHE A 9 2.79 4.03 -19.32
C PHE A 9 2.26 4.87 -18.17
N ASP A 10 0.96 4.71 -17.94
CA ASP A 10 0.27 5.18 -16.75
C ASP A 10 0.02 4.00 -15.80
N ILE A 11 -0.10 4.32 -14.52
CA ILE A 11 -0.43 3.33 -13.49
C ILE A 11 -1.83 3.63 -12.99
N GLU A 12 -2.73 2.67 -13.13
CA GLU A 12 -4.12 2.80 -12.69
C GLU A 12 -4.44 1.86 -11.52
N LYS A 13 -5.57 2.14 -10.85
CA LYS A 13 -6.10 1.27 -9.79
C LYS A 13 -6.48 -0.10 -10.35
N GLY A 14 -6.14 -1.17 -9.61
CA GLY A 14 -6.52 -2.53 -9.97
C GLY A 14 -8.03 -2.76 -9.86
N ARG A 15 -8.58 -3.61 -10.72
CA ARG A 15 -10.03 -3.92 -10.75
C ARG A 15 -10.53 -4.57 -9.46
N GLU A 16 -9.68 -5.36 -8.82
CA GLU A 16 -9.99 -6.12 -7.59
C GLU A 16 -9.71 -5.33 -6.31
N LEU A 17 -9.28 -4.07 -6.42
CA LEU A 17 -8.93 -3.25 -5.27
C LEU A 17 -10.15 -3.00 -4.35
N ASN A 18 -11.36 -3.09 -4.88
CA ASN A 18 -12.60 -3.05 -4.10
C ASN A 18 -12.77 -4.24 -3.13
N GLN A 19 -12.04 -5.35 -3.34
CA GLN A 19 -12.05 -6.50 -2.43
C GLN A 19 -11.08 -6.34 -1.26
N LEU A 20 -10.12 -5.42 -1.37
CA LEU A 20 -9.08 -5.20 -0.35
C LEU A 20 -9.66 -5.00 1.07
N PRO A 21 -10.71 -4.17 1.30
CA PRO A 21 -11.28 -3.98 2.63
C PRO A 21 -11.72 -5.28 3.29
N THR A 22 -12.38 -6.16 2.53
CA THR A 22 -12.89 -7.44 3.02
C THR A 22 -11.73 -8.39 3.30
N LEU A 23 -10.77 -8.48 2.38
CA LEU A 23 -9.59 -9.33 2.56
C LEU A 23 -8.77 -8.91 3.79
N LEU A 24 -8.55 -7.60 3.97
CA LEU A 24 -7.80 -7.05 5.10
C LEU A 24 -8.49 -7.31 6.45
N GLN A 25 -9.83 -7.25 6.49
CA GLN A 25 -10.60 -7.54 7.71
C GLN A 25 -10.64 -9.04 8.05
N ASN A 26 -10.55 -9.92 7.06
CA ASN A 26 -10.55 -11.37 7.28
C ASN A 26 -9.21 -11.93 7.80
N LEU A 27 -8.14 -11.13 7.76
CA LEU A 27 -6.85 -11.51 8.35
C LEU A 27 -6.97 -11.67 9.87
N GLN A 28 -6.23 -12.63 10.40
CA GLN A 28 -6.08 -12.84 11.84
C GLN A 28 -5.06 -11.88 12.42
N SER A 29 -5.13 -11.63 13.73
CA SER A 29 -4.10 -10.88 14.44
C SER A 29 -2.74 -11.55 14.25
N GLY A 30 -1.72 -10.78 13.91
CA GLY A 30 -0.36 -11.26 13.62
C GLY A 30 -0.14 -11.69 12.17
N ASP A 31 -1.16 -11.68 11.31
CA ASP A 31 -0.99 -11.93 9.89
C ASP A 31 -0.20 -10.81 9.19
N TYR A 32 0.21 -11.09 7.96
CA TYR A 32 1.18 -10.30 7.21
C TYR A 32 0.55 -9.58 6.02
N VAL A 33 0.99 -8.33 5.79
CA VAL A 33 0.65 -7.56 4.59
C VAL A 33 1.94 -7.10 3.91
N PHE A 34 2.10 -7.46 2.64
CA PHE A 34 3.27 -7.13 1.84
C PHE A 34 2.95 -6.07 0.78
N ALA A 35 3.60 -4.92 0.86
CA ALA A 35 3.54 -3.88 -0.15
C ALA A 35 4.68 -4.02 -1.18
N VAL A 36 4.32 -4.29 -2.44
CA VAL A 36 5.30 -4.52 -3.52
C VAL A 36 5.70 -3.27 -4.28
N SER A 37 5.00 -2.15 -4.08
CA SER A 37 5.36 -0.86 -4.69
C SER A 37 4.71 0.31 -3.96
N LYS A 38 5.24 1.52 -4.15
CA LYS A 38 4.62 2.77 -3.68
C LYS A 38 3.20 2.94 -4.23
N ASN A 39 2.96 2.63 -5.50
CA ASN A 39 1.64 2.79 -6.11
C ASN A 39 0.60 1.85 -5.50
N ALA A 40 0.98 0.61 -5.16
CA ALA A 40 0.09 -0.32 -4.45
C ALA A 40 -0.36 0.26 -3.10
N ILE A 41 0.57 0.88 -2.35
CA ILE A 41 0.27 1.54 -1.06
C ILE A 41 -0.68 2.72 -1.27
N VAL A 42 -0.40 3.60 -2.24
CA VAL A 42 -1.23 4.78 -2.56
C VAL A 42 -2.67 4.37 -2.83
N TYR A 43 -2.87 3.40 -3.72
CA TYR A 43 -4.21 2.99 -4.11
C TYR A 43 -4.95 2.23 -2.99
N ALA A 44 -4.26 1.35 -2.27
CA ALA A 44 -4.82 0.64 -1.13
C ALA A 44 -5.28 1.62 -0.04
N ASP A 45 -4.43 2.56 0.33
CA ASP A 45 -4.72 3.57 1.35
C ASP A 45 -5.91 4.45 0.96
N GLN A 46 -5.96 4.90 -0.29
CA GLN A 46 -7.08 5.70 -0.79
C GLN A 46 -8.41 4.93 -0.70
N VAL A 47 -8.41 3.63 -1.05
CA VAL A 47 -9.62 2.81 -0.95
C VAL A 47 -10.07 2.65 0.51
N LEU A 48 -9.16 2.35 1.43
CA LEU A 48 -9.49 2.21 2.85
C LEU A 48 -10.05 3.53 3.42
N LYS A 49 -9.39 4.66 3.16
CA LYS A 49 -9.82 5.99 3.62
C LYS A 49 -11.18 6.39 3.07
N ASN A 50 -11.44 6.12 1.79
CA ASN A 50 -12.71 6.47 1.14
C ASN A 50 -13.93 5.81 1.79
N ILE A 51 -13.74 4.67 2.46
CA ILE A 51 -14.80 3.94 3.17
C ILE A 51 -14.66 4.02 4.69
N GLY A 52 -13.78 4.91 5.20
CA GLY A 52 -13.58 5.12 6.64
C GLY A 52 -12.84 4.00 7.37
N LEU A 53 -12.17 3.09 6.64
CA LEU A 53 -11.31 2.07 7.25
C LEU A 53 -9.89 2.57 7.40
N HIS A 54 -9.18 1.94 8.33
CA HIS A 54 -7.79 2.24 8.66
C HIS A 54 -6.94 0.97 8.54
N TRP A 55 -5.63 1.16 8.42
CA TRP A 55 -4.67 0.07 8.53
C TRP A 55 -4.68 -0.48 9.96
N ARG A 56 -4.87 -1.79 10.05
CA ARG A 56 -5.02 -2.54 11.30
C ARG A 56 -3.71 -2.61 12.08
N SER A 57 -3.73 -2.18 13.35
CA SER A 57 -2.55 -2.20 14.24
C SER A 57 -2.15 -3.60 14.71
N ASP A 58 -3.01 -4.60 14.54
CA ASP A 58 -2.76 -5.99 14.92
C ASP A 58 -2.10 -6.82 13.81
N LEU A 59 -1.72 -6.20 12.68
CA LEU A 59 -1.07 -6.85 11.55
C LEU A 59 0.42 -6.49 11.46
N ASN A 60 1.18 -7.35 10.79
CA ASN A 60 2.59 -7.14 10.50
C ASN A 60 2.78 -6.63 9.06
N TYR A 61 3.41 -5.48 8.90
CA TYR A 61 3.58 -4.84 7.59
C TYR A 61 5.00 -4.98 7.05
N PHE A 62 5.07 -5.32 5.76
CA PHE A 62 6.31 -5.49 5.02
C PHE A 62 6.27 -4.69 3.72
N ALA A 63 7.42 -4.26 3.23
CA ALA A 63 7.57 -3.72 1.90
C ALA A 63 8.84 -4.27 1.22
N VAL A 64 8.77 -4.47 -0.09
CA VAL A 64 9.87 -5.09 -0.87
C VAL A 64 11.10 -4.20 -1.04
N GLY A 65 11.01 -2.93 -0.66
CA GLY A 65 12.14 -2.01 -0.75
C GLY A 65 11.97 -0.80 0.15
N ARG A 66 13.10 -0.25 0.59
CA ARG A 66 13.20 0.84 1.56
C ARG A 66 12.25 2.01 1.29
N ARG A 67 12.20 2.53 0.06
CA ARG A 67 11.34 3.69 -0.27
C ARG A 67 9.85 3.37 -0.12
N SER A 68 9.45 2.16 -0.48
CA SER A 68 8.07 1.71 -0.27
C SER A 68 7.79 1.56 1.21
N ALA A 69 8.74 1.05 2.01
CA ALA A 69 8.59 0.89 3.45
C ALA A 69 8.44 2.23 4.18
N GLU A 70 9.33 3.19 3.88
CA GLU A 70 9.30 4.55 4.44
C GLU A 70 7.96 5.23 4.11
N TYR A 71 7.50 5.12 2.86
CA TYR A 71 6.20 5.65 2.46
C TYR A 71 5.05 4.93 3.16
N PHE A 72 5.11 3.60 3.25
CA PHE A 72 4.04 2.81 3.87
C PHE A 72 3.90 3.13 5.35
N SER A 73 5.02 3.17 6.08
CA SER A 73 5.03 3.53 7.50
C SER A 73 4.50 4.93 7.74
N ALA A 74 4.85 5.91 6.90
CA ALA A 74 4.32 7.27 7.01
C ALA A 74 2.81 7.37 6.75
N VAL A 75 2.26 6.49 5.91
CA VAL A 75 0.83 6.46 5.57
C VAL A 75 0.01 5.73 6.63
N THR A 76 0.55 4.67 7.22
CA THR A 76 -0.17 3.80 8.17
C THR A 76 0.06 4.14 9.63
N ASP A 77 1.13 4.89 9.94
CA ASP A 77 1.67 5.07 11.30
C ASP A 77 2.06 3.74 11.99
N HIS A 78 2.32 2.70 11.18
CA HIS A 78 2.77 1.38 11.65
C HIS A 78 4.22 1.11 11.27
N PRO A 79 4.95 0.29 12.05
CA PRO A 79 6.26 -0.19 11.64
C PRO A 79 6.15 -1.05 10.37
N VAL A 80 7.01 -0.80 9.39
CA VAL A 80 7.06 -1.55 8.12
C VAL A 80 8.46 -2.10 7.90
N LEU A 81 8.58 -3.43 7.82
CA LEU A 81 9.85 -4.13 7.64
C LEU A 81 10.22 -4.23 6.15
N TYR A 82 11.51 -4.16 5.85
CA TYR A 82 12.04 -4.33 4.48
C TYR A 82 13.46 -4.93 4.52
N PRO A 83 13.91 -5.62 3.44
CA PRO A 83 15.26 -6.17 3.34
C PRO A 83 16.39 -5.13 3.32
#